data_AF-A0A377CZ91-F1
#
_entry.id   AF-A0A377CZ91-F1
#
_cell.length_a   1.000
_cell.length_b   1.000
_cell.length_c   1.000
_cell.angle_alpha   90.00
_cell.angle_beta   90.00
_cell.angle_gamma   90.00
#
_symmetry.space_group_name_H-M   'P 1'
#
loop_
_entity.id
_entity.type
_entity.pdbx_description
1 polymer ?
#
loop_
_entity_poly.entity_id
_entity_poly.type
_entity_poly.pdbx_seq_one_letter_code
_entity_poly.pdbx_strand_id
1 'polypeptide(L)'
;MQKDALNNVHITDEQVLMTPEQLKAAFPLSLQQEAQIADSRKTISDIIAGRDPRLLVVCGPCSIHDPETALEYARRFKALAAEVSDSLYLVMRVYFEKPRTTVGWKGLINDPHMDGSFDVEAGLQIARKLLLELVNMGLPLATEALDPNSPQYLGDLFSWSAIGARTTESQTHREMASGLSMPVGF
;
A
#
# COMPACT_ATOMS: atom_id res chain seq x y z
N MET A 1 -20.75 20.66 2.85
CA MET A 1 -20.64 21.28 1.51
C MET A 1 -21.39 22.61 1.38
N GLN A 2 -20.67 23.75 1.27
CA GLN A 2 -21.27 25.01 0.80
C GLN A 2 -21.44 24.91 -0.73
N LYS A 3 -22.67 24.76 -1.22
CA LYS A 3 -22.96 24.71 -2.66
C LYS A 3 -23.60 26.02 -3.08
N ASP A 4 -22.88 26.80 -3.88
CA ASP A 4 -23.36 28.07 -4.41
C ASP A 4 -22.91 28.27 -5.87
N ALA A 5 -23.14 29.45 -6.43
CA ALA A 5 -22.82 29.76 -7.83
C ALA A 5 -21.31 29.77 -8.14
N LEU A 6 -20.45 29.79 -7.11
CA LEU A 6 -19.00 29.84 -7.20
C LEU A 6 -18.34 28.60 -6.59
N ASN A 7 -18.94 28.00 -5.56
CA ASN A 7 -18.41 26.89 -4.79
C ASN A 7 -19.17 25.60 -5.08
N ASN A 8 -18.42 24.53 -5.34
CA ASN A 8 -18.96 23.16 -5.48
C ASN A 8 -19.98 22.99 -6.63
N VAL A 9 -19.89 23.85 -7.65
CA VAL A 9 -20.73 23.83 -8.87
C VAL A 9 -20.67 22.47 -9.58
N HIS A 10 -19.47 21.86 -9.63
CA HIS A 10 -19.22 20.56 -10.25
C HIS A 10 -19.04 19.42 -9.25
N ILE A 11 -19.43 19.62 -7.98
CA ILE A 11 -19.43 18.55 -6.98
C ILE A 11 -20.84 17.96 -6.88
N THR A 12 -20.92 16.64 -7.05
CA THR A 12 -22.17 15.88 -6.96
C THR A 12 -22.53 15.55 -5.52
N ASP A 13 -21.53 15.19 -4.70
CA ASP A 13 -21.68 14.81 -3.31
C ASP A 13 -20.37 15.00 -2.52
N GLU A 14 -20.45 15.10 -1.19
CA GLU A 14 -19.31 15.22 -0.27
C GLU A 14 -19.61 14.43 1.00
N GLN A 15 -18.73 13.48 1.33
CA GLN A 15 -18.81 12.70 2.56
C GLN A 15 -17.52 12.80 3.37
N VAL A 16 -17.66 12.82 4.70
CA VAL A 16 -16.52 12.69 5.61
C VAL A 16 -16.13 11.22 5.66
N LEU A 17 -14.88 10.91 5.31
CA LEU A 17 -14.34 9.56 5.38
C LEU A 17 -13.94 9.21 6.83
N MET A 18 -14.05 7.93 7.21
CA MET A 18 -13.41 7.39 8.42
C MET A 18 -11.97 7.89 8.54
N THR A 19 -11.53 8.28 9.73
CA THR A 19 -10.18 8.82 9.96
C THR A 19 -9.11 7.72 10.03
N PRO A 20 -7.83 8.05 9.81
CA PRO A 20 -6.74 7.08 10.00
C PRO A 20 -6.68 6.50 11.42
N GLU A 21 -7.00 7.31 12.43
CA GLU A 21 -7.05 6.87 13.83
C GLU A 21 -8.17 5.83 14.04
N GLN A 22 -9.36 6.09 13.51
CA GLN A 22 -10.49 5.15 13.58
C GLN A 22 -10.15 3.83 12.88
N LEU A 23 -9.54 3.89 11.69
CA LEU A 23 -9.14 2.70 10.94
C LEU A 23 -8.07 1.90 11.70
N LYS A 24 -7.04 2.57 12.25
CA LYS A 24 -5.98 1.93 13.04
C LYS A 24 -6.50 1.35 14.35
N ALA A 25 -7.50 1.97 14.98
CA ALA A 25 -8.14 1.45 16.17
C ALA A 25 -8.98 0.19 15.87
N ALA A 26 -9.70 0.18 14.75
CA ALA A 26 -10.49 -0.98 14.31
C ALA A 26 -9.61 -2.17 13.86
N PHE A 27 -8.45 -1.88 13.27
CA PHE A 27 -7.51 -2.86 12.74
C PHE A 27 -6.08 -2.57 13.25
N PRO A 28 -5.80 -2.88 14.52
CA PRO A 28 -4.52 -2.53 15.15
C PRO A 28 -3.38 -3.42 14.66
N LEU A 29 -2.18 -2.83 14.62
CA LEU A 29 -0.93 -3.57 14.51
C LEU A 29 -0.60 -4.22 15.86
N SER A 30 -0.20 -5.49 15.86
CA SER A 30 0.41 -6.10 17.03
C SER A 30 1.87 -5.67 17.16
N LEU A 31 2.41 -5.70 18.39
CA LEU A 31 3.83 -5.40 18.65
C LEU A 31 4.78 -6.31 17.86
N GLN A 32 4.36 -7.57 17.62
CA GLN A 32 5.12 -8.51 16.81
C GLN A 32 5.18 -8.06 15.34
N GLN A 33 4.02 -7.68 14.77
CA GLN A 33 3.94 -7.20 13.39
C GLN A 33 4.73 -5.90 13.22
N GLU A 34 4.64 -4.99 14.19
CA GLU A 34 5.41 -3.74 14.20
C GLU A 34 6.92 -4.01 14.15
N ALA A 35 7.42 -4.88 15.04
CA ALA A 35 8.84 -5.25 15.06
C ALA A 35 9.28 -5.94 13.75
N GLN A 36 8.44 -6.81 13.18
CA GLN A 36 8.70 -7.48 11.91
C GLN A 36 8.80 -6.48 10.73
N ILE A 37 7.90 -5.51 10.68
CA ILE A 37 7.91 -4.47 9.64
C ILE A 37 9.15 -3.58 9.80
N ALA A 38 9.49 -3.21 11.03
CA ALA A 38 10.69 -2.42 11.33
C ALA A 38 11.97 -3.15 10.88
N ASP A 39 12.11 -4.44 11.19
CA ASP A 39 13.25 -5.26 10.76
C ASP A 39 13.30 -5.41 9.22
N SER A 40 12.14 -5.57 8.58
CA SER A 40 12.04 -5.62 7.13
C SER A 40 12.49 -4.32 6.48
N ARG A 41 12.09 -3.16 7.02
CA ARG A 41 12.54 -1.84 6.54
C ARG A 41 14.04 -1.67 6.72
N LYS A 42 14.60 -2.12 7.85
CA LYS A 42 16.03 -2.10 8.11
C LYS A 42 16.78 -2.96 7.08
N THR A 43 16.31 -4.18 6.83
CA THR A 43 16.91 -5.09 5.84
C THR A 43 16.92 -4.46 4.45
N ILE A 44 15.80 -3.87 4.02
CA ILE A 44 15.71 -3.19 2.73
C ILE A 44 16.66 -1.99 2.66
N SER A 45 16.78 -1.21 3.75
CA SER A 45 17.76 -0.12 3.86
C SER A 45 19.21 -0.61 3.76
N ASP A 46 19.53 -1.75 4.37
CA ASP A 46 20.85 -2.37 4.30
C ASP A 46 21.19 -2.87 2.90
N ILE A 47 20.23 -3.46 2.18
CA ILE A 47 20.39 -3.85 0.78
C ILE A 47 20.64 -2.62 -0.11
N ILE A 48 19.79 -1.59 -0.01
CA ILE A 48 19.90 -0.37 -0.82
C ILE A 48 21.26 0.32 -0.62
N ALA A 49 21.78 0.28 0.60
CA ALA A 49 23.05 0.91 0.94
C ALA A 49 24.27 -0.03 0.77
N GLY A 50 24.08 -1.24 0.24
CA GLY A 50 25.17 -2.20 -0.02
C GLY A 50 25.80 -2.86 1.21
N ARG A 51 25.12 -2.81 2.37
CA ARG A 51 25.54 -3.49 3.61
C ARG A 51 25.08 -4.95 3.67
N ASP A 52 23.99 -5.26 2.96
CA ASP A 52 23.49 -6.62 2.75
C ASP A 52 23.63 -6.95 1.25
N PRO A 53 24.34 -8.04 0.87
CA PRO A 53 24.63 -8.34 -0.53
C PRO A 53 23.45 -8.96 -1.28
N ARG A 54 22.33 -9.28 -0.61
CA ARG A 54 21.16 -9.90 -1.25
C ARG A 54 20.50 -8.93 -2.23
N LEU A 55 19.86 -9.49 -3.25
CA LEU A 55 19.08 -8.69 -4.20
C LEU A 55 17.66 -8.46 -3.68
N LEU A 56 17.25 -7.20 -3.58
CA LEU A 56 15.85 -6.83 -3.32
C LEU A 56 14.97 -7.17 -4.53
N VAL A 57 13.91 -7.95 -4.31
CA VAL A 57 12.95 -8.32 -5.37
C VAL A 57 11.54 -7.96 -4.93
N VAL A 58 11.00 -6.87 -5.50
CA VAL A 58 9.59 -6.50 -5.35
C VAL A 58 8.78 -7.22 -6.43
N CYS A 59 7.94 -8.18 -6.04
CA CYS A 59 7.20 -9.02 -6.98
C CYS A 59 5.78 -9.33 -6.48
N GLY A 60 4.81 -9.33 -7.39
CA GLY A 60 3.40 -9.57 -7.06
C GLY A 60 2.42 -9.14 -8.16
N PRO A 61 1.11 -9.36 -7.94
CA PRO A 61 0.05 -9.02 -8.89
C PRO A 61 0.03 -7.55 -9.33
N CYS A 62 -0.41 -7.27 -10.57
CA CYS A 62 -0.50 -5.91 -11.14
C CYS A 62 -1.26 -4.94 -10.24
N SER A 63 -2.39 -5.40 -9.73
CA SER A 63 -3.22 -4.77 -8.72
C SER A 63 -4.02 -5.85 -8.00
N ILE A 64 -4.26 -5.67 -6.71
CA ILE A 64 -5.10 -6.55 -5.90
C ILE A 64 -6.55 -6.18 -6.11
N HIS A 65 -7.38 -7.14 -6.49
CA HIS A 65 -8.84 -6.98 -6.65
C HIS A 65 -9.64 -7.96 -5.80
N ASP A 66 -9.03 -9.07 -5.38
CA ASP A 66 -9.65 -10.10 -4.55
C ASP A 66 -8.69 -10.50 -3.42
N PRO A 67 -9.08 -10.29 -2.13
CA PRO A 67 -8.24 -10.64 -0.99
C PRO A 67 -7.86 -12.13 -0.91
N GLU A 68 -8.77 -13.04 -1.25
CA GLU A 68 -8.50 -14.48 -1.16
C GLU A 68 -7.42 -14.92 -2.14
N THR A 69 -7.49 -14.43 -3.38
CA THR A 69 -6.46 -14.64 -4.41
C THR A 69 -5.11 -14.04 -3.97
N ALA A 70 -5.13 -12.89 -3.30
CA ALA A 70 -3.92 -12.29 -2.75
C ALA A 70 -3.27 -13.15 -1.66
N LEU A 71 -4.08 -13.70 -0.74
CA LEU A 71 -3.62 -14.61 0.31
C LEU A 71 -3.10 -15.93 -0.27
N GLU A 72 -3.74 -16.48 -1.30
CA GLU A 72 -3.26 -17.67 -2.00
C GLU A 72 -1.88 -17.43 -2.63
N TYR A 73 -1.72 -16.33 -3.37
CA TYR A 73 -0.44 -15.91 -3.93
C TYR A 73 0.62 -15.78 -2.83
N ALA A 74 0.26 -15.12 -1.71
CA ALA A 74 1.15 -14.88 -0.59
C ALA A 74 1.68 -16.18 0.04
N ARG A 75 0.86 -17.23 0.13
CA ARG A 75 1.31 -18.54 0.67
C ARG A 75 2.41 -19.14 -0.21
N ARG A 76 2.24 -19.11 -1.53
CA ARG A 76 3.23 -19.61 -2.50
C ARG A 76 4.49 -18.73 -2.51
N PHE A 77 4.29 -17.41 -2.46
CA PHE A 77 5.37 -16.43 -2.44
C PHE A 77 6.24 -16.56 -1.18
N LYS A 78 5.63 -16.80 -0.02
CA LYS A 78 6.33 -17.07 1.24
C LYS A 78 7.18 -18.34 1.18
N ALA A 79 6.63 -19.42 0.61
CA ALA A 79 7.38 -20.68 0.47
C ALA A 79 8.64 -20.46 -0.38
N LEU A 80 8.50 -19.82 -1.54
CA LEU A 80 9.63 -19.45 -2.39
C LEU A 80 10.61 -18.52 -1.66
N ALA A 81 10.11 -17.50 -0.95
CA ALA A 81 10.95 -16.56 -0.21
C ALA A 81 11.85 -17.25 0.81
N ALA A 82 11.38 -18.32 1.46
CA ALA A 82 12.20 -19.12 2.36
C ALA A 82 13.34 -19.85 1.62
N GLU A 83 13.03 -20.45 0.47
CA GLU A 83 13.97 -21.24 -0.34
C GLU A 83 15.13 -20.42 -0.93
N VAL A 84 14.93 -19.12 -1.19
CA VAL A 84 15.92 -18.24 -1.86
C VAL A 84 16.50 -17.15 -0.94
N SER A 85 16.19 -17.21 0.36
CA SER A 85 16.43 -16.12 1.33
C SER A 85 17.91 -15.78 1.58
N ASP A 86 18.83 -16.66 1.21
CA ASP A 86 20.28 -16.45 1.30
C ASP A 86 20.80 -15.46 0.24
N SER A 87 20.10 -15.34 -0.89
CA SER A 87 20.54 -14.56 -2.05
C SER A 87 19.52 -13.48 -2.45
N LEU A 88 18.22 -13.71 -2.25
CA LEU A 88 17.15 -12.80 -2.63
C LEU A 88 16.33 -12.39 -1.41
N TYR A 89 16.01 -11.10 -1.30
CA TYR A 89 15.06 -10.59 -0.32
C TYR A 89 13.73 -10.26 -1.01
N LEU A 90 12.79 -11.21 -0.93
CA LEU A 90 11.50 -11.09 -1.61
C LEU A 90 10.52 -10.21 -0.82
N VAL A 91 9.96 -9.20 -1.48
CA VAL A 91 8.94 -8.30 -0.94
C VAL A 91 7.69 -8.40 -1.81
N MET A 92 6.55 -8.74 -1.20
CA MET A 92 5.30 -8.91 -1.94
C MET A 92 4.78 -7.54 -2.37
N ARG A 93 4.56 -7.38 -3.68
CA ARG A 93 3.90 -6.19 -4.22
C ARG A 93 2.39 -6.25 -3.99
N VAL A 94 1.86 -5.24 -3.32
CA VAL A 94 0.44 -5.12 -2.95
C VAL A 94 -0.08 -3.74 -3.36
N TYR A 95 -0.39 -3.58 -4.65
CA TYR A 95 -0.92 -2.31 -5.19
C TYR A 95 -2.44 -2.43 -5.27
N PHE A 96 -3.18 -1.49 -4.69
CA PHE A 96 -4.66 -1.53 -4.73
C PHE A 96 -5.24 -0.82 -5.94
N GLU A 97 -4.49 0.12 -6.52
CA GLU A 97 -4.92 0.90 -7.67
C GLU A 97 -3.86 0.86 -8.77
N LYS A 98 -4.31 1.03 -10.02
CA LYS A 98 -3.46 1.31 -11.16
C LYS A 98 -3.85 2.68 -11.73
N PRO A 99 -2.92 3.65 -11.81
CA PRO A 99 -3.20 4.95 -12.40
C PRO A 99 -3.63 4.84 -13.88
N ARG A 100 -4.82 5.34 -14.22
CA ARG A 100 -5.39 5.31 -15.59
C ARG A 100 -5.76 6.72 -16.07
N THR A 101 -5.69 6.93 -17.38
CA THR A 101 -5.95 8.24 -18.03
C THR A 101 -7.39 8.46 -18.46
N THR A 102 -8.23 7.42 -18.55
CA THR A 102 -9.59 7.53 -19.13
C THR A 102 -10.65 6.91 -18.23
N VAL A 103 -10.91 5.60 -18.36
CA VAL A 103 -12.01 4.87 -17.71
C VAL A 103 -11.53 3.50 -17.24
N GLY A 104 -12.23 2.93 -16.26
CA GLY A 104 -11.97 1.59 -15.74
C GLY A 104 -12.07 1.53 -14.21
N TRP A 105 -12.03 0.31 -13.69
CA TRP A 105 -12.13 0.00 -12.26
C TRP A 105 -11.09 0.77 -11.43
N LYS A 106 -11.52 1.44 -10.35
CA LYS A 106 -10.69 2.40 -9.61
C LYS A 106 -9.80 1.79 -8.53
N GLY A 107 -9.79 0.46 -8.43
CA GLY A 107 -8.97 -0.26 -7.46
C GLY A 107 -9.76 -0.67 -6.23
N LEU A 108 -9.18 -1.57 -5.43
CA LEU A 108 -9.88 -2.21 -4.31
C LEU A 108 -10.26 -1.23 -3.20
N ILE A 109 -9.44 -0.19 -2.99
CA ILE A 109 -9.76 0.85 -2.00
C ILE A 109 -10.94 1.68 -2.50
N ASN A 110 -10.92 2.12 -3.76
CA ASN A 110 -11.93 3.05 -4.26
C ASN A 110 -13.25 2.39 -4.62
N ASP A 111 -13.25 1.15 -5.11
CA ASP A 111 -14.43 0.44 -5.60
C ASP A 111 -14.33 -1.07 -5.27
N PRO A 112 -14.45 -1.45 -3.98
CA PRO A 112 -14.18 -2.81 -3.52
C PRO A 112 -15.15 -3.86 -4.08
N HIS A 113 -16.35 -3.44 -4.49
CA HIS A 113 -17.40 -4.31 -5.02
C HIS A 113 -17.35 -4.44 -6.55
N MET A 114 -16.46 -3.69 -7.20
CA MET A 114 -16.29 -3.66 -8.67
C MET A 114 -17.59 -3.33 -9.42
N ASP A 115 -18.49 -2.57 -8.80
CA ASP A 115 -19.81 -2.21 -9.30
C ASP A 115 -19.97 -0.69 -9.49
N GLY A 116 -18.94 0.10 -9.20
CA GLY A 116 -18.96 1.55 -9.31
C GLY A 116 -19.70 2.24 -8.14
N SER A 117 -19.91 1.55 -7.02
CA SER A 117 -20.51 2.12 -5.80
C SER A 117 -19.62 3.16 -5.10
N PHE A 118 -18.30 3.07 -5.32
CA PHE A 118 -17.30 3.92 -4.66
C PHE A 118 -17.30 3.82 -3.12
N ASP A 119 -17.52 2.63 -2.56
CA ASP A 119 -17.46 2.42 -1.10
C ASP A 119 -16.01 2.44 -0.57
N VAL A 120 -15.43 3.64 -0.47
CA VAL A 120 -14.04 3.87 -0.05
C VAL A 120 -13.79 3.41 1.38
N GLU A 121 -14.79 3.57 2.26
CA GLU A 121 -14.65 3.20 3.67
C GLU A 121 -14.54 1.68 3.82
N ALA A 122 -15.41 0.91 3.15
CA ALA A 122 -15.27 -0.54 3.10
C ALA A 122 -13.95 -0.95 2.45
N GLY A 123 -13.54 -0.29 1.36
CA GLY A 123 -12.28 -0.57 0.67
C GLY A 123 -11.04 -0.37 1.55
N LEU A 124 -11.01 0.69 2.37
CA LEU A 124 -9.94 0.92 3.36
C LEU A 124 -9.86 -0.19 4.42
N GLN A 125 -11.02 -0.63 4.92
CA GLN A 125 -11.08 -1.72 5.90
C GLN A 125 -10.62 -3.05 5.31
N ILE A 126 -11.08 -3.38 4.10
CA ILE A 126 -10.68 -4.58 3.35
C ILE A 126 -9.16 -4.56 3.09
N ALA A 127 -8.63 -3.44 2.58
CA ALA A 127 -7.21 -3.28 2.31
C ALA A 127 -6.37 -3.44 3.58
N ARG A 128 -6.73 -2.76 4.67
CA ARG A 128 -5.98 -2.84 5.93
C ARG A 128 -6.00 -4.24 6.54
N LYS A 129 -7.17 -4.90 6.54
CA LYS A 129 -7.31 -6.28 6.99
C LYS A 129 -6.41 -7.22 6.19
N LEU A 130 -6.44 -7.13 4.86
CA LEU A 130 -5.57 -7.95 4.01
C LEU A 130 -4.08 -7.72 4.32
N LEU A 131 -3.65 -6.45 4.44
CA LEU A 131 -2.26 -6.14 4.76
C LEU A 131 -1.83 -6.73 6.12
N LEU A 132 -2.67 -6.65 7.15
CA LEU A 132 -2.39 -7.26 8.46
C LEU A 132 -2.24 -8.78 8.36
N GLU A 133 -3.10 -9.45 7.58
CA GLU A 133 -2.99 -10.90 7.35
C GLU A 133 -1.70 -11.26 6.62
N LEU A 134 -1.33 -10.51 5.58
CA LEU A 134 -0.08 -10.71 4.83
C LEU A 134 1.16 -10.48 5.71
N VAL A 135 1.16 -9.45 6.55
CA VAL A 135 2.23 -9.21 7.53
C VAL A 135 2.27 -10.35 8.55
N ASN A 136 1.12 -10.81 9.05
CA ASN A 136 1.05 -11.94 9.98
C ASN A 136 1.58 -13.25 9.38
N MET A 137 1.49 -13.40 8.05
CA MET A 137 2.14 -14.49 7.34
C MET A 137 3.67 -14.37 7.31
N GLY A 138 4.28 -13.28 7.77
CA GLY A 138 5.73 -13.09 7.76
C GLY A 138 6.27 -12.43 6.50
N LEU A 139 5.41 -11.82 5.67
CA LEU A 139 5.83 -11.21 4.41
C LEU A 139 6.07 -9.69 4.57
N PRO A 140 7.22 -9.16 4.09
CA PRO A 140 7.37 -7.73 3.87
C PRO A 140 6.56 -7.30 2.65
N LEU A 141 5.95 -6.11 2.73
CA LEU A 141 5.01 -5.61 1.73
C LEU A 141 5.52 -4.33 1.05
N ALA A 142 5.20 -4.20 -0.24
CA ALA A 142 5.53 -3.05 -1.08
C ALA A 142 4.27 -2.43 -1.70
N THR A 143 4.19 -1.10 -1.72
CA THR A 143 3.09 -0.33 -2.35
C THR A 143 3.63 0.77 -3.28
N GLU A 144 2.72 1.51 -3.91
CA GLU A 144 2.98 2.75 -4.63
C GLU A 144 2.24 3.89 -3.92
N ALA A 145 2.94 5.00 -3.64
CA ALA A 145 2.34 6.17 -3.01
C ALA A 145 1.73 7.09 -4.08
N LEU A 146 0.43 6.89 -4.33
CA LEU A 146 -0.33 7.58 -5.37
C LEU A 146 -0.92 8.92 -4.95
N ASP A 147 -1.11 9.12 -3.65
CA ASP A 147 -1.69 10.31 -3.06
C ASP A 147 -1.11 10.54 -1.64
N PRO A 148 -1.18 11.78 -1.10
CA PRO A 148 -0.60 12.12 0.19
C PRO A 148 -1.37 11.61 1.41
N ASN A 149 -2.59 11.08 1.24
CA ASN A 149 -3.46 10.68 2.34
C ASN A 149 -3.38 9.19 2.63
N SER A 150 -3.31 8.33 1.61
CA SER A 150 -3.24 6.88 1.79
C SER A 150 -2.12 6.38 2.69
N PRO A 151 -0.92 7.01 2.76
CA PRO A 151 0.11 6.62 3.73
C PRO A 151 -0.34 6.74 5.19
N GLN A 152 -1.25 7.65 5.52
CA GLN A 152 -1.73 7.79 6.90
C GLN A 152 -2.61 6.61 7.33
N TYR A 153 -3.36 6.03 6.40
CA TYR A 153 -4.25 4.89 6.65
C TYR A 153 -3.50 3.56 6.69
N LEU A 154 -2.51 3.36 5.82
CA LEU A 154 -1.93 2.04 5.54
C LEU A 154 -0.40 2.02 5.59
N GLY A 155 0.27 3.17 5.63
CA GLY A 155 1.73 3.28 5.53
C GLY A 155 2.50 2.57 6.63
N ASP A 156 1.88 2.35 7.79
CA ASP A 156 2.44 1.58 8.90
C ASP A 156 2.63 0.09 8.57
N LEU A 157 1.97 -0.43 7.53
CA LEU A 157 1.99 -1.84 7.14
C LEU A 157 2.95 -2.18 6.00
N PHE A 158 3.62 -1.18 5.41
CA PHE A 158 4.52 -1.36 4.28
C PHE A 158 6.00 -1.26 4.66
N SER A 159 6.82 -2.09 4.02
CA SER A 159 8.27 -2.13 4.20
C SER A 159 9.03 -1.40 3.08
N TRP A 160 8.38 -1.07 1.96
CA TRP A 160 8.94 -0.32 0.84
C TRP A 160 7.82 0.41 0.07
N SER A 161 8.15 1.54 -0.55
CA SER A 161 7.21 2.30 -1.40
C SER A 161 7.83 2.72 -2.73
N ALA A 162 7.03 2.69 -3.80
CA ALA A 162 7.34 3.33 -5.07
C ALA A 162 6.77 4.74 -5.13
N ILE A 163 7.45 5.62 -5.87
CA ILE A 163 6.88 6.81 -6.51
C ILE A 163 6.88 6.54 -8.02
N GLY A 164 5.70 6.48 -8.62
CA GLY A 164 5.56 6.11 -10.02
C GLY A 164 6.16 7.12 -11.00
N ALA A 165 6.45 6.68 -12.22
CA ALA A 165 7.01 7.53 -13.28
C ALA A 165 6.15 8.76 -13.63
N ARG A 166 4.85 8.73 -13.36
CA ARG A 166 3.93 9.87 -13.56
C ARG A 166 3.96 10.89 -12.42
N THR A 167 4.50 10.52 -11.26
CA THR A 167 4.50 11.34 -10.05
C THR A 167 5.91 11.67 -9.56
N THR A 168 6.96 11.04 -10.09
CA THR A 168 8.36 11.30 -9.70
C THR A 168 8.80 12.76 -9.88
N GLU A 169 8.25 13.49 -10.86
CA GLU A 169 8.55 14.91 -11.08
C GLU A 169 7.64 15.86 -10.29
N SER A 170 6.65 15.32 -9.56
CA SER A 170 5.75 16.12 -8.75
C SER A 170 6.42 16.51 -7.43
N GLN A 171 6.47 17.82 -7.17
CA GLN A 171 7.04 18.36 -5.93
C GLN A 171 6.38 17.76 -4.67
N THR A 172 5.05 17.68 -4.64
CA THR A 172 4.30 17.15 -3.50
C THR A 172 4.60 15.67 -3.24
N HIS A 173 4.86 14.89 -4.28
CA HIS A 173 5.20 13.48 -4.13
C HIS A 173 6.65 13.30 -3.65
N ARG A 174 7.58 14.18 -4.07
CA ARG A 174 8.95 14.20 -3.52
C ARG A 174 8.98 14.62 -2.06
N GLU A 175 8.17 15.62 -1.68
CA GLU A 175 8.01 16.05 -0.29
C GLU A 175 7.40 14.93 0.56
N MET A 176 6.33 14.28 0.08
CA MET A 176 5.77 13.09 0.73
C MET A 176 6.83 12.01 0.92
N ALA A 177 7.58 11.66 -0.14
CA ALA A 177 8.63 10.65 -0.08
C ALA A 177 9.71 10.96 0.96
N SER A 178 10.01 12.23 1.23
CA SER A 178 10.95 12.62 2.28
C SER A 178 10.44 12.39 3.71
N GLY A 179 9.12 12.28 3.89
CA GLY A 179 8.47 11.96 5.17
C GLY A 179 8.02 10.50 5.31
N LEU A 180 8.13 9.68 4.26
CA LEU A 180 7.75 8.27 4.30
C LEU A 180 8.70 7.49 5.22
N SER A 181 8.13 6.67 6.10
CA SER A 181 8.88 5.91 7.12
C SER A 181 9.54 4.62 6.59
N MET A 182 9.40 4.33 5.30
CA MET A 182 9.99 3.17 4.61
C MET A 182 10.94 3.64 3.51
N PRO A 183 11.89 2.79 3.07
CA PRO A 183 12.67 3.06 1.88
C PRO A 183 11.80 3.29 0.64
N VAL A 184 12.22 4.22 -0.22
CA VAL A 184 11.47 4.67 -1.39
C VAL A 184 12.27 4.43 -2.67
N GLY A 185 11.62 3.93 -3.72
CA GLY A 185 12.14 3.91 -5.10
C GLY A 185 11.41 4.93 -5.99
N PHE A 186 12.17 5.66 -6.80
CA PHE A 186 11.67 6.59 -7.82
C PHE A 186 11.95 6.01 -9.21
#